data_AF-A0A8T3TZR9-F1
#
_entry.id   AF-A0A8T3TZR9-F1
#
_cell.length_a   1.000
_cell.length_b   1.000
_cell.length_c   1.000
_cell.angle_alpha   90.00
_cell.angle_beta   90.00
_cell.angle_gamma   90.00
#
_symmetry.space_group_name_H-M   'P 1'
#
loop_
_entity.id
_entity.type
_entity.pdbx_description
1 polymer ?
#
loop_
_entity_poly.entity_id
_entity_poly.type
_entity_poly.pdbx_seq_one_letter_code
_entity_poly.pdbx_strand_id
1 'polypeptide(L)'
;MLPVIWTLFAVLAVGGFIMIAAYWLDVQERPDLSVPARIGWSAAVLLFPLSIPAYAFAGGPGWPTFLRLASLVPAAALILFFGFVFGAFS
;
A
#
# COMPACT_ATOMS: atom_id res chain seq x y z
N MET A 1 8.62 23.25 11.52
CA MET A 1 8.15 21.94 12.03
C MET A 1 7.33 21.20 10.98
N LEU A 2 6.25 21.78 10.45
CA LEU A 2 5.39 21.14 9.45
C LEU A 2 6.12 20.62 8.19
N PRO A 3 7.07 21.35 7.57
CA PRO A 3 7.78 20.83 6.38
C PRO A 3 8.61 19.57 6.65
N VAL A 4 9.28 19.51 7.79
CA VAL A 4 10.12 18.35 8.19
C VAL A 4 9.24 17.12 8.42
N ILE A 5 8.09 17.28 9.08
CA ILE A 5 7.14 16.19 9.32
C ILE A 5 6.59 15.66 7.98
N TRP A 6 6.29 16.55 7.03
CA TRP A 6 5.86 16.15 5.69
C TRP A 6 6.94 15.41 4.91
N THR A 7 8.19 15.87 4.97
CA THR A 7 9.31 15.17 4.36
C THR A 7 9.50 13.77 4.96
N LEU A 8 9.47 13.66 6.29
CA LEU A 8 9.56 12.37 6.97
C LEU A 8 8.41 11.45 6.57
N PHE A 9 7.18 11.96 6.54
CA PHE A 9 6.01 11.19 6.10
C PHE A 9 6.16 10.69 4.67
N ALA A 10 6.58 11.55 3.74
CA ALA A 10 6.79 11.18 2.34
C ALA A 10 7.89 10.12 2.19
N VAL A 11 9.03 10.28 2.86
CA VAL A 11 10.13 9.31 2.84
C VAL A 11 9.70 7.97 3.41
N LEU A 12 9.00 7.97 4.55
CA LEU A 12 8.48 6.75 5.18
C LEU A 12 7.42 6.08 4.31
N ALA A 13 6.55 6.85 3.66
CA ALA A 13 5.53 6.31 2.75
C ALA A 13 6.18 5.65 1.53
N VAL A 14 7.08 6.34 0.83
CA VAL A 14 7.79 5.80 -0.34
C VAL A 14 8.64 4.58 0.05
N GLY A 15 9.42 4.69 1.13
CA GLY A 15 10.21 3.58 1.66
C GLY A 15 9.32 2.38 2.02
N GLY A 16 8.18 2.64 2.67
CA GLY A 16 7.17 1.62 2.99
C GLY A 16 6.65 0.90 1.74
N PHE A 17 6.33 1.64 0.66
CA PHE A 17 5.92 1.02 -0.61
C PHE A 17 7.00 0.15 -1.23
N ILE A 18 8.26 0.62 -1.23
CA ILE A 18 9.40 -0.15 -1.75
C ILE A 18 9.53 -1.47 -0.97
N MET A 19 9.43 -1.42 0.36
CA MET A 19 9.50 -2.61 1.21
C MET A 19 8.34 -3.58 0.95
N ILE A 20 7.11 -3.08 0.78
CA ILE A 20 5.93 -3.88 0.44
C ILE A 20 6.12 -4.60 -0.91
N ALA A 21 6.62 -3.89 -1.93
CA ALA A 21 6.89 -4.45 -3.24
C ALA A 21 8.02 -5.50 -3.21
N ALA A 22 9.11 -5.21 -2.51
CA ALA A 22 10.23 -6.14 -2.34
C ALA A 22 9.79 -7.42 -1.61
N TYR A 23 9.01 -7.28 -0.54
CA TYR A 23 8.44 -8.42 0.18
C TYR A 23 7.48 -9.24 -0.70
N TRP A 24 6.65 -8.59 -1.51
CA TRP A 24 5.76 -9.29 -2.42
C TRP A 24 6.52 -10.12 -3.45
N LEU A 25 7.61 -9.57 -4.02
CA LEU A 25 8.49 -10.30 -4.94
C LEU A 25 9.15 -11.50 -4.27
N ASP A 26 9.69 -11.32 -3.04
CA ASP A 26 10.28 -12.42 -2.26
C ASP A 26 9.28 -13.58 -2.06
N VAL A 27 8.03 -13.28 -1.70
CA VAL A 27 6.96 -14.29 -1.56
C VAL A 27 6.72 -15.08 -2.86
N GLN A 28 6.85 -14.45 -4.04
CA GLN A 28 6.71 -15.15 -5.32
C GLN A 28 7.87 -16.10 -5.62
N GLU A 29 9.05 -15.86 -5.05
CA GLU A 29 10.23 -16.68 -5.31
C GLU A 29 10.42 -17.82 -4.29
N ARG A 30 9.75 -17.77 -3.13
CA ARG A 30 9.92 -18.75 -2.05
C ARG A 30 9.46 -20.18 -2.39
N PRO A 31 10.37 -21.13 -2.65
CA PRO A 31 10.02 -22.49 -3.11
C PRO A 31 9.34 -23.34 -2.04
N ASP A 32 9.46 -22.97 -0.76
CA ASP A 32 8.86 -23.69 0.37
C ASP A 32 7.37 -23.37 0.57
N LEU A 33 6.85 -22.31 -0.07
CA LEU A 33 5.44 -21.93 0.05
C LEU A 33 4.60 -22.62 -1.02
N SER A 34 3.50 -23.25 -0.58
CA SER A 34 2.44 -23.72 -1.47
C SER A 34 1.75 -22.54 -2.18
N VAL A 35 1.17 -22.79 -3.35
CA VAL A 35 0.45 -21.76 -4.14
C VAL A 35 -0.61 -21.02 -3.29
N PRO A 36 -1.47 -21.72 -2.49
CA PRO A 36 -2.42 -21.02 -1.63
C PRO A 36 -1.77 -20.11 -0.58
N ALA A 37 -0.62 -20.52 -0.02
CA ALA A 37 0.11 -19.70 0.93
C ALA A 37 0.66 -18.43 0.28
N ARG A 38 1.22 -18.54 -0.93
CA ARG A 38 1.71 -17.37 -1.70
C ARG A 38 0.59 -16.39 -2.02
N ILE A 39 -0.58 -16.90 -2.40
CA ILE A 39 -1.78 -16.07 -2.62
C ILE A 39 -2.20 -15.37 -1.31
N GLY A 40 -2.23 -16.09 -0.18
CA GLY A 40 -2.58 -15.52 1.13
C GLY A 40 -1.63 -14.41 1.57
N TRP A 41 -0.31 -14.63 1.46
CA TRP A 41 0.70 -13.61 1.74
C TRP A 41 0.58 -12.42 0.80
N SER A 42 0.34 -12.65 -0.49
CA SER A 42 0.11 -11.59 -1.48
C SER A 42 -1.13 -10.75 -1.12
N ALA A 43 -2.22 -11.39 -0.68
CA ALA A 43 -3.42 -10.68 -0.26
C ALA A 43 -3.17 -9.80 0.98
N ALA A 44 -2.41 -10.28 1.97
CA ALA A 44 -2.07 -9.52 3.17
C ALA A 44 -1.28 -8.24 2.84
N VAL A 45 -0.32 -8.34 1.93
CA VAL A 45 0.47 -7.20 1.41
C VAL A 45 -0.43 -6.15 0.76
N LEU A 46 -1.43 -6.59 -0.01
CA LEU A 46 -2.37 -5.69 -0.70
C LEU A 46 -3.40 -5.08 0.25
N LEU A 47 -3.77 -5.77 1.33
CA LEU A 47 -4.71 -5.25 2.34
C LEU A 47 -4.10 -4.14 3.20
N PHE A 48 -2.78 -4.14 3.42
CA PHE A 48 -2.13 -3.14 4.26
C PHE A 48 -2.32 -1.69 3.74
N PRO A 49 -2.07 -1.37 2.45
CA PRO A 49 -2.40 -0.07 1.87
C PRO A 49 -3.88 0.34 2.00
N LEU A 50 -4.80 -0.63 1.98
CA LEU A 50 -6.25 -0.40 2.08
C LEU A 50 -6.70 -0.14 3.54
N SER A 51 -5.94 -0.60 4.52
CA SER A 51 -6.23 -0.37 5.94
C SER A 51 -6.12 1.11 6.34
N ILE A 52 -5.27 1.88 5.66
CA ILE A 52 -5.04 3.31 5.93
C ILE A 52 -6.28 4.16 5.59
N PRO A 53 -6.84 4.12 4.37
CA PRO A 53 -8.07 4.84 4.09
C PRO A 53 -9.25 4.27 4.88
N ALA A 54 -9.32 2.95 5.10
CA ALA A 54 -10.37 2.38 5.94
C ALA A 54 -10.37 3.01 7.35
N TYR A 55 -9.20 3.13 7.99
CA TYR A 55 -9.07 3.82 9.27
C TYR A 55 -9.39 5.32 9.20
N ALA A 56 -8.92 6.01 8.15
CA ALA A 56 -9.13 7.45 7.99
C ALA A 56 -10.61 7.83 7.82
N PHE A 57 -11.43 6.96 7.21
CA PHE A 57 -12.85 7.19 6.97
C PHE A 57 -13.79 6.52 8.00
N ALA A 58 -13.41 5.40 8.62
CA ALA A 58 -14.28 4.63 9.51
C ALA A 58 -14.21 5.00 11.01
N GLY A 59 -13.47 6.05 11.39
CA GLY A 59 -13.46 6.53 12.78
C GLY A 59 -12.09 6.75 13.40
N GLY A 60 -11.02 6.92 12.60
CA GLY A 60 -9.77 7.49 13.10
C GLY A 60 -9.97 8.85 13.80
N PRO A 61 -8.96 9.40 14.50
CA PRO A 61 -9.04 10.46 15.53
C PRO A 61 -9.43 11.86 15.00
N GLY A 62 -10.40 11.95 14.09
CA GLY A 62 -10.85 13.20 13.49
C GLY A 62 -9.89 13.74 12.44
N TRP A 63 -9.31 12.89 11.58
CA TRP A 63 -8.39 13.35 10.54
C TRP A 63 -9.03 14.50 9.71
N PRO A 64 -8.34 15.63 9.51
CA PRO A 64 -8.75 16.67 8.57
C PRO A 64 -9.06 16.11 7.18
N THR A 65 -10.04 16.70 6.48
CA THR A 65 -10.50 16.23 5.16
C THR A 65 -9.35 16.00 4.18
N PHE A 66 -8.35 16.89 4.15
CA PHE A 66 -7.21 16.76 3.25
C PHE A 66 -6.36 15.51 3.55
N LEU A 67 -6.19 15.13 4.81
CA LEU A 67 -5.46 13.90 5.20
C LEU A 67 -6.26 12.64 4.86
N ARG A 68 -7.59 12.68 4.98
CA ARG A 68 -8.45 11.57 4.54
C ARG A 68 -8.31 11.35 3.04
N LEU A 69 -8.35 12.42 2.25
CA LEU A 69 -8.14 12.34 0.80
C LEU A 69 -6.72 11.85 0.46
N ALA A 70 -5.69 12.36 1.13
CA ALA A 70 -4.32 11.91 0.93
C ALA A 70 -4.13 10.41 1.28
N SER A 71 -4.89 9.88 2.23
CA SER A 71 -4.86 8.45 2.58
C SER A 71 -5.33 7.51 1.47
N LEU A 72 -5.95 8.04 0.40
CA LEU A 72 -6.33 7.27 -0.78
C LEU A 72 -5.17 7.05 -1.76
N VAL A 73 -4.05 7.78 -1.63
CA VAL A 73 -2.88 7.63 -2.51
C VAL A 73 -2.37 6.17 -2.55
N PRO A 74 -2.22 5.46 -1.41
CA PRO A 74 -1.96 4.03 -1.39
C PRO A 74 -2.91 3.16 -2.20
N ALA A 75 -4.22 3.38 -2.05
CA ALA A 75 -5.23 2.62 -2.77
C ALA A 75 -5.18 2.92 -4.28
N ALA A 76 -4.97 4.18 -4.67
CA ALA A 76 -4.78 4.57 -6.06
C ALA A 76 -3.54 3.91 -6.69
N ALA A 77 -2.43 3.86 -5.96
CA ALA A 77 -1.21 3.18 -6.41
C ALA A 77 -1.45 1.69 -6.66
N LEU A 78 -2.22 1.01 -5.81
CA LEU A 78 -2.63 -0.38 -6.04
C LEU A 78 -3.48 -0.53 -7.31
N ILE A 79 -4.46 0.35 -7.52
CA ILE A 79 -5.30 0.32 -8.73
C ILE A 79 -4.45 0.48 -9.99
N LEU A 80 -3.51 1.42 -9.99
CA LEU A 80 -2.57 1.63 -11.10
C LEU A 80 -1.66 0.41 -11.31
N PHE A 81 -1.16 -0.20 -10.24
CA PHE A 81 -0.37 -1.43 -10.32
C PHE A 81 -1.17 -2.57 -10.97
N PHE A 82 -2.43 -2.79 -10.55
CA PHE A 82 -3.27 -3.80 -11.18
C PHE A 82 -3.59 -3.48 -12.64
N GLY A 83 -3.88 -2.22 -12.96
CA GLY A 83 -4.07 -1.78 -14.35
C GLY A 83 -2.85 -2.12 -15.22
N PHE A 84 -1.63 -1.94 -14.70
CA PHE A 84 -0.41 -2.34 -15.38
C PHE A 84 -0.29 -3.86 -15.53
N VAL A 85 -0.46 -4.63 -14.45
CA VAL A 85 -0.36 -6.10 -14.46
C VAL A 85 -1.34 -6.75 -15.44
N PHE A 86 -2.54 -6.18 -15.59
CA PHE A 86 -3.58 -6.70 -16.48
C PHE A 86 -3.62 -6.05 -17.87
N GLY A 87 -2.65 -5.19 -18.23
CA GLY A 87 -2.56 -4.60 -19.58
C GLY A 87 -3.61 -3.53 -19.88
N ALA A 88 -4.13 -2.83 -18.88
CA ALA A 88 -5.10 -1.74 -19.08
C ALA A 88 -4.48 -0.47 -19.70
N PHE A 89 -3.14 -0.39 -19.79
CA PHE A 89 -2.39 0.76 -20.29
C PHE A 89 -1.53 0.45 -21.53
N SER A 90 -1.71 -0.75 -22.12
CA SER A 90 -1.01 -1.21 -23.32
C SER A 90 -1.83 -1.03 -24.58
#